data_AF-A0AAW6SYJ6-F1
#
_entry.id   AF-A0AAW6SYJ6-F1
#
_cell.length_a   1.000
_cell.length_b   1.000
_cell.length_c   1.000
_cell.angle_alpha   90.00
_cell.angle_beta   90.00
_cell.angle_gamma   90.00
#
_symmetry.space_group_name_H-M   'P 1'
#
loop_
_entity.id
_entity.type
_entity.pdbx_description
1 polymer ?
#
loop_
_entity_poly.entity_id
_entity_poly.type
_entity_poly.pdbx_seq_one_letter_code
_entity_poly.pdbx_strand_id
1 'polypeptide(L)' 'MIKSIKGQFVLSLCTAIGFIYFNFSHIDFVGNNESIFTRVLFFFIMILSVFNAGILTQKYVQTRNKKKN' A
#
# COMPACT_ATOMS: atom_id res chain seq x y z
N MET A 1 -13.89 -9.60 7.91
CA MET A 1 -14.31 -9.12 6.58
C MET A 1 -14.98 -7.77 6.74
N ILE A 2 -14.27 -6.67 6.49
CA ILE A 2 -14.81 -5.32 6.67
C ILE A 2 -15.93 -5.13 5.64
N LYS A 3 -17.19 -4.99 6.10
CA LYS A 3 -18.39 -4.89 5.26
C LYS A 3 -18.43 -3.64 4.36
N SER A 4 -17.58 -2.63 4.62
CA SER A 4 -17.60 -1.35 3.91
C SER A 4 -16.47 -1.24 2.89
N ILE A 5 -16.84 -1.09 1.61
CA ILE A 5 -15.91 -0.85 0.49
C ILE A 5 -15.04 0.40 0.71
N LYS A 6 -15.63 1.43 1.36
CA LYS A 6 -14.94 2.68 1.71
C LYS A 6 -13.92 2.46 2.82
N GLY A 7 -14.27 1.63 3.81
CA GLY A 7 -13.38 1.27 4.91
C GLY A 7 -12.17 0.47 4.41
N GLN A 8 -12.39 -0.51 3.54
CA GLN A 8 -11.30 -1.28 2.91
C GLN A 8 -10.36 -0.38 2.10
N PHE A 9 -10.92 0.61 1.39
CA PHE A 9 -10.14 1.58 0.64
C PHE A 9 -9.22 2.42 1.53
N VAL A 10 -9.79 3.05 2.57
CA VAL A 10 -9.02 3.87 3.51
C VAL A 10 -7.95 3.03 4.20
N LEU A 11 -8.29 1.82 4.63
CA LEU A 11 -7.33 0.91 5.27
C LEU A 11 -6.18 0.57 4.32
N SER A 12 -6.47 0.23 3.06
CA SER A 12 -5.44 -0.07 2.06
C SER A 12 -4.52 1.13 1.79
N LEU A 13 -5.07 2.35 1.81
CA LEU A 13 -4.28 3.56 1.61
C LEU A 13 -3.38 3.83 2.82
N CYS A 14 -3.90 3.70 4.04
CA CYS A 14 -3.10 3.80 5.26
C CYS A 14 -1.98 2.76 5.31
N THR A 15 -2.27 1.51 4.92
CA THR A 15 -1.25 0.44 4.84
C THR A 15 -0.15 0.78 3.83
N ALA A 16 -0.52 1.28 2.64
CA ALA A 16 0.46 1.68 1.63
C ALA A 16 1.38 2.81 2.13
N ILE A 17 0.80 3.84 2.75
CA ILE A 17 1.56 4.95 3.35
C ILE A 17 2.47 4.44 4.48
N GLY A 18 1.98 3.52 5.32
CA GLY A 18 2.76 2.90 6.38
C GLY A 18 3.98 2.14 5.86
N PHE A 19 3.82 1.34 4.80
CA PHE A 19 4.95 0.64 4.18
C PHE A 19 5.96 1.59 3.52
N ILE A 20 5.48 2.67 2.89
CA ILE A 20 6.35 3.71 2.33
C ILE A 20 7.18 4.36 3.45
N TYR A 21 6.52 4.81 4.53
CA TYR A 21 7.20 5.40 5.68
C TYR A 21 8.19 4.42 6.32
N PHE A 22 7.79 3.16 6.49
CA PHE A 22 8.66 2.12 7.05
C PHE A 22 9.93 1.94 6.21
N ASN A 23 9.80 1.83 4.89
CA ASN A 23 10.95 1.68 3.99
C ASN A 23 11.85 2.92 4.01
N PHE A 24 11.28 4.14 4.00
CA PHE A 24 12.07 5.37 4.09
C PHE A 24 12.78 5.54 5.44
N SER A 25 12.11 5.20 6.54
CA SER A 25 12.69 5.28 7.89
C SER A 25 13.80 4.24 8.13
N HIS A 26 13.88 3.21 7.30
CA HIS A 26 14.91 2.17 7.37
C HIS A 26 15.88 2.25 6.18
N ILE A 27 15.99 3.40 5.51
CA ILE A 27 16.99 3.62 4.45
C ILE A 27 18.42 3.48 4.98
N ASP A 28 18.67 3.83 6.25
CA ASP A 28 20.00 3.72 6.87
C ASP A 28 20.44 2.27 7.14
N PHE A 29 19.55 1.28 7.00
CA PHE A 29 19.89 -0.15 7.06
C PHE A 29 20.69 -0.63 5.83
N VAL A 30 21.04 0.24 4.90
CA VAL A 30 21.89 -0.08 3.74
C VAL A 30 23.36 -0.33 4.14
N GLY A 31 23.81 0.15 5.30
CA GLY A 31 25.21 0.05 5.73
C GLY A 31 25.55 -1.12 6.67
N ASN A 32 24.57 -1.71 7.37
CA ASN A 32 24.80 -2.81 8.32
C ASN A 32 24.29 -4.13 7.75
N ASN A 33 24.95 -5.25 8.11
CA ASN A 33 24.76 -6.64 7.63
C ASN A 33 23.37 -7.26 7.92
N GLU A 34 22.30 -6.50 7.78
CA GLU A 34 20.93 -6.96 7.88
C GLU A 34 20.54 -7.73 6.61
N SER A 35 19.74 -8.78 6.79
CA SER A 35 19.49 -9.77 5.75
C SER A 35 18.90 -9.12 4.49
N ILE A 36 19.66 -9.12 3.39
CA ILE A 36 19.27 -8.60 2.06
C ILE A 36 17.88 -9.11 1.67
N PHE A 37 17.58 -10.36 2.04
CA PHE A 37 16.29 -11.00 1.83
C PHE A 37 15.13 -10.22 2.46
N THR A 38 15.25 -9.84 3.74
CA THR A 38 14.21 -9.07 4.46
C THR A 38 13.97 -7.73 3.78
N ARG A 39 15.03 -7.03 3.38
CA ARG A 39 14.93 -5.75 2.67
C ARG A 39 14.17 -5.89 1.35
N VAL A 40 14.54 -6.87 0.52
CA VAL A 40 13.86 -7.12 -0.76
C VAL A 40 12.40 -7.49 -0.53
N LEU A 41 12.10 -8.30 0.48
CA LEU A 41 10.74 -8.68 0.85
C LEU A 41 9.89 -7.45 1.22
N PHE A 42 10.40 -6.56 2.09
CA PHE A 42 9.66 -5.36 2.51
C PHE A 42 9.46 -4.35 1.37
N PHE A 43 10.43 -4.21 0.46
CA PHE A 43 10.25 -3.43 -0.76
C PHE A 43 9.16 -4.04 -1.66
N PHE A 44 9.14 -5.36 -1.81
CA PHE A 44 8.13 -6.05 -2.59
C PHE A 44 6.73 -5.88 -2.00
N ILE A 45 6.59 -6.02 -0.67
CA ILE A 45 5.33 -5.79 0.04
C ILE A 45 4.84 -4.35 -0.12
N MET A 46 5.75 -3.36 -0.06
CA MET A 46 5.42 -1.96 -0.30
C MET A 46 4.84 -1.76 -1.71
N ILE A 47 5.49 -2.30 -2.74
CA ILE A 47 5.03 -2.21 -4.13
C ILE A 47 3.63 -2.82 -4.27
N LEU A 48 3.42 -4.02 -3.72
CA LEU A 48 2.11 -4.69 -3.74
C LEU A 48 1.03 -3.87 -3.03
N SER A 49 1.35 -3.28 -1.88
CA SER A 49 0.42 -2.45 -1.13
C SER A 49 0.01 -1.19 -1.90
N VAL A 50 0.96 -0.52 -2.54
CA VAL A 50 0.70 0.67 -3.37
C VAL A 50 -0.12 0.30 -4.61
N PHE A 51 0.23 -0.80 -5.28
CA PHE A 51 -0.52 -1.30 -6.43
C PHE A 51 -1.98 -1.61 -6.07
N ASN A 52 -2.20 -2.30 -4.94
CA ASN A 52 -3.54 -2.63 -4.47
C ASN A 52 -4.36 -1.38 -4.11
N ALA A 53 -3.74 -0.39 -3.45
CA ALA A 53 -4.37 0.90 -3.18
C ALA A 53 -4.75 1.64 -4.47
N GLY A 54 -3.90 1.58 -5.50
CA GLY A 54 -4.16 2.13 -6.84
C GLY A 54 -5.37 1.49 -7.53
N ILE A 55 -5.44 0.15 -7.55
CA ILE A 55 -6.58 -0.59 -8.11
C ILE A 55 -7.88 -0.24 -7.37
N LEU A 56 -7.85 -0.20 -6.03
CA LEU A 56 -9.02 0.17 -5.25
C LEU A 56 -9.45 1.62 -5.51
N THR A 57 -8.50 2.54 -5.71
CA THR A 57 -8.79 3.93 -6.10
C THR A 57 -9.51 3.96 -7.44
N GLN A 58 -9.02 3.23 -8.45
CA GLN A 58 -9.67 3.15 -9.76
C GLN A 58 -11.09 2.60 -9.66
N LYS A 59 -11.30 1.50 -8.93
CA LYS A 59 -12.64 0.93 -8.70
C LYS A 59 -13.56 1.91 -7.99
N TYR A 60 -13.04 2.68 -7.04
CA TYR A 60 -13.81 3.69 -6.32
C TYR A 60 -14.25 4.83 -7.26
N VAL A 61 -13.34 5.36 -8.08
CA VAL A 61 -13.63 6.41 -9.05
C VAL A 61 -14.63 5.94 -10.11
N GLN A 62 -14.44 4.74 -10.68
CA GLN A 62 -15.37 4.16 -11.65
C GLN A 62 -16.78 3.97 -11.05
N THR A 63 -16.87 3.44 -9.84
CA THR A 63 -18.16 3.25 -9.14
C THR A 63 -18.86 4.59 -8.89
N ARG A 64 -18.10 5.64 -8.53
CA ARG A 64 -18.63 6.98 -8.32
C ARG A 64 -19.14 7.60 -9.62
N ASN A 65 -18.42 7.43 -10.73
CA ASN A 65 -18.84 7.93 -12.04
C ASN A 65 -20.07 7.20 -12.58
N LYS A 66 -20.17 5.88 -12.37
CA LYS A 66 -21.34 5.07 -12.77
C LYS A 66 -22.61 5.42 -12.01
N LYS A 67 -22.50 5.98 -10.80
CA LYS A 67 -23.64 6.43 -9.98
C LYS A 67 -24.12 7.85 -10.35
N LYS A 68 -23.40 8.57 -11.22
CA LYS A 68 -23.69 9.96 -11.60
C LYS A 68 -24.39 10.09 -12.97
N ASN A 69 -24.38 9.02 -13.78
CA ASN A 69 -25.28 8.81 -14.93
C ASN A 69 -26.50 8.00 -14.47
#